data_AF-A0A147IY85-F1
#
_entry.id   AF-A0A147IY85-F1
#
_cell.length_a   1.000
_cell.length_b   1.000
_cell.length_c   1.000
_cell.angle_alpha   90.00
_cell.angle_beta   90.00
_cell.angle_gamma   90.00
#
_symmetry.space_group_name_H-M   'P 1'
#
loop_
_entity.id
_entity.type
_entity.pdbx_description
1 polymer ?
#
loop_
_entity_poly.entity_id
_entity_poly.type
_entity_poly.pdbx_seq_one_letter_code
_entity_poly.pdbx_strand_id
1 'polypeptide(L)'
;MFAMTTETHDQQTALREKIDHTRETASQAYHDAKDKAASALHTSKDKAGELAHKTARTIESNPLGILVGGLVVGVIAGALIPRSAREKELLAPLGKKLGETIRQATQAARETGLRELEDAGLTKDAAKDRAKSLFDDVVKAASNAGSAAAKAATNKTSA
;
A
#
# COMPACT_ATOMS: atom_id res chain seq x y z
N MET A 1 -52.87 19.04 15.10
CA MET A 1 -51.70 19.08 14.17
C MET A 1 -50.44 19.41 14.98
N PHE A 2 -49.96 18.52 15.87
CA PHE A 2 -48.83 18.82 16.79
C PHE A 2 -48.16 17.54 17.37
N ALA A 3 -47.94 16.49 16.56
CA ALA A 3 -47.35 15.24 17.07
C ALA A 3 -46.25 14.65 16.15
N MET A 4 -45.66 15.44 15.25
CA MET A 4 -44.74 14.92 14.21
C MET A 4 -43.31 15.45 14.31
N THR A 5 -42.95 16.18 15.38
CA THR A 5 -41.65 16.86 15.52
C THR A 5 -40.83 16.46 16.75
N THR A 6 -41.35 15.59 17.62
CA THR A 6 -40.69 15.22 18.88
C THR A 6 -39.78 13.99 18.76
N GLU A 7 -40.05 13.04 17.86
CA GLU A 7 -39.20 11.85 17.66
C GLU A 7 -37.91 12.13 16.88
N THR A 8 -37.88 13.19 16.08
CA THR A 8 -36.72 13.57 15.26
C THR A 8 -35.61 14.28 16.02
N HIS A 9 -35.90 14.86 17.19
CA HIS A 9 -34.88 15.54 18.00
C HIS A 9 -34.00 14.56 18.78
N ASP A 10 -34.58 13.49 19.33
CA ASP A 10 -33.85 12.52 20.16
C ASP A 10 -32.91 11.63 19.33
N GLN A 11 -33.33 11.28 18.11
CA GLN A 11 -32.45 10.59 17.17
C GLN A 11 -31.29 11.48 16.72
N GLN A 12 -31.48 12.81 16.60
CA GLN A 12 -30.41 13.72 16.19
C GLN A 12 -29.38 13.95 17.29
N THR A 13 -29.78 14.02 18.56
CA THR A 13 -28.85 14.12 19.70
C THR A 13 -28.02 12.85 19.84
N ALA A 14 -28.66 11.66 19.79
CA ALA A 14 -27.95 10.39 19.84
C ALA A 14 -27.01 10.16 18.63
N LEU A 15 -27.37 10.66 17.45
CA LEU A 15 -26.53 10.58 16.26
C LEU A 15 -25.32 11.53 16.34
N ARG A 16 -25.52 12.75 16.87
CA ARG A 16 -24.44 13.73 17.07
C ARG A 16 -23.41 13.22 18.08
N GLU A 17 -23.86 12.65 19.20
CA GLU A 17 -22.97 12.08 20.21
C GLU A 17 -22.13 10.92 19.65
N LYS A 18 -22.74 10.03 18.84
CA LYS A 18 -22.00 8.97 18.14
C LYS A 18 -20.99 9.51 17.12
N ILE A 19 -21.34 10.56 16.40
CA ILE A 19 -20.45 11.22 15.43
C ILE A 19 -19.27 11.87 16.15
N ASP A 20 -19.52 12.55 17.27
CA ASP A 20 -18.48 13.22 18.05
C ASP A 20 -17.53 12.20 18.68
N HIS A 21 -18.05 11.12 19.28
CA HIS A 21 -17.23 10.04 19.81
C HIS A 21 -16.40 9.33 18.72
N THR A 22 -16.98 9.11 17.54
CA THR A 22 -16.26 8.50 16.40
C THR A 22 -15.19 9.43 15.86
N ARG A 23 -15.48 10.74 15.79
CA ARG A 23 -14.55 11.76 15.32
C ARG A 23 -13.37 11.92 16.29
N GLU A 24 -13.64 11.92 17.59
CA GLU A 24 -12.62 12.02 18.62
C GLU A 24 -11.72 10.78 18.60
N THR A 25 -12.31 9.58 18.55
CA THR A 25 -11.56 8.31 18.42
C THR A 25 -10.72 8.27 17.15
N ALA A 26 -11.29 8.68 16.00
CA ALA A 26 -10.57 8.74 14.74
C ALA A 26 -9.44 9.78 14.78
N SER A 27 -9.65 10.91 15.44
CA SER A 27 -8.64 11.98 15.56
C SER A 27 -7.47 11.57 16.46
N GLN A 28 -7.74 10.82 17.53
CA GLN A 28 -6.71 10.28 18.42
C GLN A 28 -5.91 9.19 17.71
N ALA A 29 -6.59 8.23 17.08
CA ALA A 29 -5.93 7.19 16.29
C ALA A 29 -5.08 7.76 15.15
N TYR A 30 -5.54 8.85 14.51
CA TYR A 30 -4.80 9.53 13.47
C TYR A 30 -3.57 10.28 14.01
N HIS A 31 -3.69 10.97 15.15
CA HIS A 31 -2.55 11.63 15.80
C HIS A 31 -1.49 10.62 16.24
N ASP A 32 -1.89 9.53 16.89
CA ASP A 32 -0.97 8.47 17.32
C ASP A 32 -0.25 7.82 16.13
N ALA A 33 -0.98 7.57 15.03
CA ALA A 33 -0.39 7.03 13.81
C ALA A 33 0.59 8.02 13.17
N LYS A 34 0.26 9.32 13.16
CA LYS A 34 1.09 10.38 12.61
C LYS A 34 2.37 10.58 13.44
N ASP A 35 2.27 10.56 14.76
CA ASP A 35 3.42 10.74 15.65
C ASP A 35 4.36 9.55 15.55
N LYS A 36 3.83 8.32 15.55
CA LYS A 36 4.63 7.10 15.30
C LYS A 36 5.29 7.11 13.92
N ALA A 37 4.56 7.55 12.88
CA ALA A 37 5.12 7.69 11.54
C ALA A 37 6.21 8.76 11.49
N ALA A 38 6.03 9.90 12.16
CA ALA A 38 7.02 10.98 12.21
C ALA A 38 8.30 10.54 12.93
N SER A 39 8.19 9.85 14.08
CA SER A 39 9.34 9.28 14.78
C SER A 39 10.06 8.23 13.95
N ALA A 40 9.32 7.31 13.32
CA ALA A 40 9.88 6.30 12.44
C ALA A 40 10.57 6.93 11.21
N LEU A 41 9.99 7.96 10.63
CA LEU A 41 10.57 8.71 9.51
C LEU A 41 11.84 9.44 9.92
N HIS A 42 11.90 10.04 11.11
CA HIS A 42 13.10 10.73 11.59
C HIS A 42 14.28 9.76 11.74
N THR A 43 14.06 8.64 12.43
CA THR A 43 15.08 7.57 12.56
C THR A 43 15.44 6.94 11.21
N SER A 44 14.48 6.86 10.29
CA SER A 44 14.72 6.32 8.95
C SER A 44 15.53 7.29 8.08
N LYS A 45 15.37 8.60 8.21
CA LYS A 45 16.12 9.60 7.41
C LYS A 45 17.61 9.56 7.70
N ASP A 46 17.99 9.49 8.98
CA ASP A 46 19.40 9.41 9.38
C ASP A 46 20.06 8.13 8.85
N LYS A 47 19.36 7.00 8.97
CA LYS A 47 19.83 5.71 8.44
C LYS A 47 19.78 5.64 6.93
N ALA A 48 18.82 6.29 6.27
CA ALA A 48 18.67 6.28 4.82
C ALA A 48 19.80 7.04 4.14
N GLY A 49 20.33 8.11 4.73
CA GLY A 49 21.50 8.82 4.18
C GLY A 49 22.75 7.94 4.15
N GLU A 50 23.02 7.25 5.26
CA GLU A 50 24.15 6.31 5.37
C GLU A 50 23.97 5.09 4.47
N LEU A 51 22.76 4.52 4.44
CA LEU A 51 22.42 3.42 3.53
C LEU A 51 22.49 3.84 2.07
N ALA A 52 22.08 5.05 1.70
CA ALA A 52 22.14 5.51 0.31
C ALA A 52 23.59 5.57 -0.19
N HIS A 53 24.51 6.11 0.62
CA HIS A 53 25.94 6.13 0.28
C HIS A 53 26.55 4.72 0.19
N LYS A 54 26.11 3.79 1.06
CA LYS A 54 26.56 2.38 1.03
C LYS A 54 25.93 1.61 -0.13
N THR A 55 24.68 1.91 -0.46
CA THR A 55 23.92 1.31 -1.55
C THR A 55 24.50 1.74 -2.88
N ALA A 56 24.88 3.00 -3.07
CA ALA A 56 25.57 3.44 -4.30
C ALA A 56 26.81 2.58 -4.63
N ARG A 57 27.61 2.22 -3.62
CA ARG A 57 28.78 1.33 -3.79
C ARG A 57 28.40 -0.15 -3.95
N THR A 58 27.27 -0.57 -3.39
CA THR A 58 26.77 -1.96 -3.46
C THR A 58 26.03 -2.23 -4.76
N ILE A 59 25.41 -1.21 -5.36
CA ILE A 59 24.75 -1.28 -6.67
C ILE A 59 25.74 -1.67 -7.76
N GLU A 60 26.97 -1.16 -7.69
CA GLU A 60 28.05 -1.50 -8.61
C GLU A 60 28.48 -2.97 -8.50
N SER A 61 28.27 -3.62 -7.35
CA SER A 61 28.71 -4.99 -7.07
C SER A 61 27.59 -6.04 -7.12
N ASN A 62 26.33 -5.65 -6.96
CA ASN A 62 25.18 -6.57 -7.07
C ASN A 62 23.89 -5.85 -7.55
N PRO A 63 23.63 -5.81 -8.87
CA PRO A 63 22.46 -5.12 -9.43
C PRO A 63 21.12 -5.78 -9.03
N LEU A 64 21.12 -7.06 -8.65
CA LEU A 64 19.91 -7.76 -8.20
C LEU A 64 19.38 -7.22 -6.87
N GLY A 65 20.24 -6.61 -6.05
CA GLY A 65 19.86 -6.02 -4.76
C GLY A 65 18.85 -4.88 -4.90
N ILE A 66 18.92 -4.10 -5.99
CA ILE A 66 17.98 -2.99 -6.24
C ILE A 66 16.58 -3.51 -6.54
N LEU A 67 16.46 -4.58 -7.35
CA LEU A 67 15.16 -5.12 -7.74
C LEU A 67 14.38 -5.64 -6.53
N VAL A 68 15.05 -6.38 -5.65
CA VAL A 68 14.44 -6.90 -4.43
C VAL A 68 14.12 -5.76 -3.44
N GLY A 69 15.03 -4.80 -3.28
CA GLY A 69 14.82 -3.65 -2.39
C GLY A 69 13.68 -2.74 -2.84
N GLY A 70 13.62 -2.43 -4.14
CA GLY A 70 12.61 -1.54 -4.72
C GLY A 70 11.20 -2.11 -4.63
N LEU A 71 11.02 -3.42 -4.81
CA LEU A 71 9.71 -4.06 -4.71
C LEU A 71 9.14 -3.99 -3.29
N VAL A 72 9.94 -4.32 -2.28
CA VAL A 72 9.51 -4.29 -0.88
C VAL A 72 9.17 -2.86 -0.45
N VAL A 73 10.03 -1.89 -0.80
CA VAL A 73 9.78 -0.47 -0.52
C VAL A 73 8.50 0.01 -1.20
N GLY A 74 8.28 -0.37 -2.46
CA GLY A 74 7.06 -0.04 -3.20
C GLY A 74 5.80 -0.63 -2.58
N VAL A 75 5.85 -1.88 -2.10
CA VAL A 75 4.72 -2.52 -1.41
C VAL A 75 4.42 -1.81 -0.08
N ILE A 76 5.42 -1.51 0.73
CA ILE A 76 5.25 -0.81 2.01
C ILE A 76 4.67 0.58 1.77
N ALA A 77 5.25 1.34 0.83
CA ALA A 77 4.76 2.68 0.49
C ALA A 77 3.32 2.63 -0.06
N GLY A 78 3.01 1.66 -0.92
CA GLY A 78 1.67 1.48 -1.48
C GLY A 78 0.63 1.04 -0.43
N ALA A 79 1.02 0.23 0.55
CA ALA A 79 0.14 -0.23 1.63
C ALA A 79 -0.13 0.86 2.69
N LEU A 80 0.83 1.75 2.93
CA LEU A 80 0.73 2.82 3.93
C LEU A 80 0.02 4.09 3.45
N ILE A 81 -0.21 4.25 2.14
CA ILE A 81 -0.95 5.39 1.58
C ILE A 81 -2.41 4.96 1.38
N PRO A 82 -3.32 5.22 2.34
CA PRO A 82 -4.74 4.92 2.18
C PRO A 82 -5.32 5.79 1.06
N ARG A 83 -5.80 5.16 -0.01
CA ARG A 83 -6.51 5.86 -1.10
C ARG A 83 -7.80 6.47 -0.56
N SER A 84 -7.79 7.78 -0.31
CA SER A 84 -9.00 8.50 0.12
C SER A 84 -9.98 8.65 -1.05
N ALA A 85 -11.27 8.37 -0.82
CA ALA A 85 -12.31 8.51 -1.85
C ALA A 85 -12.49 9.97 -2.31
N ARG A 86 -12.27 10.95 -1.41
CA ARG A 86 -12.31 12.38 -1.74
C ARG A 86 -11.13 12.83 -2.61
N GLU A 87 -9.97 12.19 -2.47
CA GLU A 87 -8.83 12.41 -3.36
C GLU A 87 -9.11 11.89 -4.77
N LYS A 88 -9.84 10.78 -4.92
CA LYS A 88 -10.17 10.24 -6.25
C LYS A 88 -11.07 11.14 -7.10
N GLU A 89 -12.02 11.85 -6.48
CA GLU A 89 -12.88 12.80 -7.19
C GLU A 89 -12.15 14.10 -7.52
N LEU A 90 -11.43 14.69 -6.56
CA LEU A 90 -10.72 15.96 -6.76
C LEU A 90 -9.45 15.80 -7.62
N LEU A 91 -8.81 14.64 -7.55
CA LEU A 91 -7.64 14.31 -8.36
C LEU A 91 -8.01 13.47 -9.58
N ALA A 92 -9.28 13.32 -9.98
CA ALA A 92 -9.66 12.53 -11.15
C ALA A 92 -8.83 12.86 -12.43
N PRO A 93 -8.61 14.13 -12.82
CA PRO A 93 -7.74 14.46 -13.96
C PRO A 93 -6.25 14.20 -13.68
N LEU A 94 -5.79 14.40 -12.44
CA LEU A 94 -4.41 14.11 -12.02
C LEU A 94 -4.12 12.60 -11.98
N GLY A 95 -5.10 11.80 -11.56
CA GLY A 95 -5.04 10.34 -11.51
C GLY A 95 -5.07 9.72 -12.90
N LYS A 96 -5.77 10.34 -13.86
CA LYS A 96 -5.68 9.96 -15.28
C LYS A 96 -4.27 10.19 -15.83
N LYS A 97 -3.71 11.39 -15.65
CA LYS A 97 -2.34 11.70 -16.09
C LYS A 97 -1.30 10.81 -15.41
N LEU A 98 -1.40 10.64 -14.10
CA LEU A 98 -0.51 9.77 -13.34
C LEU A 98 -0.65 8.30 -13.78
N GLY A 99 -1.87 7.83 -14.01
CA GLY A 99 -2.14 6.48 -14.51
C GLY A 99 -1.56 6.26 -15.91
N GLU A 100 -1.68 7.25 -16.80
CA GLU A 100 -1.06 7.23 -18.12
C GLU A 100 0.47 7.21 -18.02
N THR A 101 1.07 8.05 -17.18
CA THR A 101 2.52 8.04 -16.93
C THR A 101 3.00 6.71 -16.39
N ILE A 102 2.32 6.15 -15.38
CA ILE A 102 2.65 4.84 -14.82
C ILE A 102 2.53 3.75 -15.89
N ARG A 103 1.47 3.79 -16.71
CA ARG A 103 1.25 2.82 -17.79
C ARG A 103 2.34 2.91 -18.85
N GLN A 104 2.68 4.11 -19.30
CA GLN A 104 3.75 4.34 -20.28
C GLN A 104 5.11 3.89 -19.73
N ALA A 105 5.45 4.29 -18.51
CA ALA A 105 6.70 3.86 -17.86
C ALA A 105 6.76 2.33 -17.71
N THR A 106 5.65 1.70 -17.30
CA THR A 106 5.56 0.24 -17.16
C THR A 106 5.69 -0.47 -18.51
N GLN A 107 5.08 0.07 -19.57
CA GLN A 107 5.19 -0.47 -20.92
C GLN A 107 6.64 -0.37 -21.43
N ALA A 108 7.27 0.79 -21.29
CA ALA A 108 8.67 0.99 -21.66
C ALA A 108 9.60 0.04 -20.90
N ALA A 109 9.46 -0.06 -19.57
CA ALA A 109 10.26 -0.97 -18.75
C ALA A 109 10.04 -2.44 -19.14
N ARG A 110 8.80 -2.84 -19.46
CA ARG A 110 8.51 -4.21 -19.94
C ARG A 110 9.13 -4.47 -21.29
N GLU A 111 9.02 -3.55 -22.24
CA GLU A 111 9.61 -3.74 -23.56
C GLU A 111 11.13 -3.84 -23.49
N THR A 112 11.80 -2.95 -22.76
CA THR A 112 13.24 -3.03 -22.56
C THR A 112 13.63 -4.34 -21.86
N GLY A 113 12.94 -4.70 -20.77
CA GLY A 113 13.23 -5.94 -20.05
C GLY A 113 13.00 -7.20 -20.89
N LEU A 114 11.97 -7.22 -21.74
CA LEU A 114 11.72 -8.34 -22.64
C LEU A 114 12.76 -8.46 -23.75
N ARG A 115 13.22 -7.34 -24.32
CA ARG A 115 14.31 -7.33 -25.31
C ARG A 115 15.61 -7.88 -24.72
N GLU A 116 15.99 -7.41 -23.54
CA GLU A 116 17.19 -7.90 -22.83
C GLU A 116 17.09 -9.40 -22.48
N LEU A 117 15.89 -9.89 -22.15
CA LEU A 117 15.64 -11.31 -21.91
C LEU A 117 15.74 -12.14 -23.20
N GLU A 118 15.18 -11.63 -24.30
CA GLU A 118 15.29 -12.25 -25.63
C GLU A 118 16.75 -12.33 -26.10
N ASP A 119 17.53 -11.26 -25.88
CA ASP A 119 18.98 -11.21 -26.16
C ASP A 119 19.78 -12.18 -25.29
N ALA A 120 19.32 -12.44 -24.06
CA ALA A 120 19.87 -13.45 -23.16
C ALA A 120 19.42 -14.89 -23.50
N GLY A 121 18.65 -15.09 -24.56
CA GLY A 121 18.15 -16.40 -25.01
C GLY A 121 16.95 -16.93 -24.22
N LEU A 122 16.32 -16.10 -23.38
CA LEU A 122 15.09 -16.42 -22.67
C LEU A 122 13.89 -15.96 -23.49
N THR A 123 13.02 -16.90 -23.90
CA THR A 123 11.79 -16.53 -24.60
C THR A 123 10.83 -15.81 -23.66
N LYS A 124 10.15 -14.81 -24.21
CA LYS A 124 9.11 -14.03 -23.52
C LYS A 124 8.05 -14.89 -22.83
N ASP A 125 7.66 -16.01 -23.45
CA ASP A 125 6.66 -16.92 -22.91
C ASP A 125 7.19 -17.66 -21.67
N ALA A 126 8.42 -18.19 -21.71
CA ALA A 126 9.02 -18.86 -20.56
C ALA A 126 9.24 -17.89 -19.37
N ALA A 127 9.66 -16.65 -19.66
CA ALA A 127 9.79 -15.61 -18.64
C ALA A 127 8.44 -15.25 -18.02
N LYS A 128 7.37 -15.15 -18.84
CA LYS A 128 6.01 -14.85 -18.37
C LYS A 128 5.43 -15.98 -17.53
N ASP A 129 5.63 -17.23 -17.93
CA ASP A 129 5.16 -18.40 -17.18
C ASP A 129 5.90 -18.53 -15.84
N ARG A 130 7.21 -18.25 -15.83
CA ARG A 130 7.99 -18.22 -14.59
C ARG A 130 7.53 -17.09 -13.65
N ALA A 131 7.28 -15.89 -14.18
CA ALA A 131 6.74 -14.80 -13.38
C ALA A 131 5.34 -15.11 -12.84
N LYS A 132 4.47 -15.72 -13.67
CA LYS A 132 3.12 -16.11 -13.29
C LYS A 132 3.11 -17.18 -12.21
N SER A 133 3.92 -18.22 -12.33
CA SER A 133 4.02 -19.27 -11.30
C SER A 133 4.52 -18.73 -9.96
N LEU A 134 5.58 -17.91 -9.97
CA LEU A 134 6.08 -17.25 -8.76
C LEU A 134 5.01 -16.35 -8.11
N PHE A 135 4.27 -15.59 -8.92
CA PHE A 135 3.18 -14.77 -8.42
C PHE A 135 2.05 -15.61 -7.82
N ASP A 136 1.61 -16.67 -8.51
CA ASP A 136 0.57 -17.57 -8.03
C ASP A 136 0.99 -18.26 -6.72
N ASP A 137 2.27 -18.63 -6.56
CA ASP A 137 2.82 -19.21 -5.33
C ASP A 137 2.85 -18.20 -4.18
N VAL A 138 3.26 -16.95 -4.43
CA VAL A 138 3.22 -15.87 -3.43
C VAL A 138 1.77 -15.58 -3.00
N VAL A 139 0.82 -15.52 -3.94
CA VAL A 139 -0.59 -15.30 -3.64
C VAL A 139 -1.17 -16.45 -2.83
N LYS A 140 -0.86 -17.71 -3.18
CA LYS A 140 -1.27 -18.88 -2.39
C LYS A 140 -0.67 -18.84 -0.99
N ALA A 141 0.63 -18.56 -0.86
CA ALA A 141 1.29 -18.46 0.43
C ALA A 141 0.68 -17.36 1.30
N ALA A 142 0.43 -16.17 0.74
CA ALA A 142 -0.22 -15.07 1.43
C ALA A 142 -1.67 -15.39 1.81
N SER A 143 -2.43 -16.06 0.95
CA SER A 143 -3.81 -16.48 1.23
C SER A 143 -3.86 -17.54 2.35
N ASN A 144 -2.95 -18.51 2.33
CA ASN A 144 -2.83 -19.54 3.37
C ASN A 144 -2.41 -18.92 4.71
N ALA A 145 -1.42 -18.03 4.72
CA ALA A 145 -0.97 -17.30 5.91
C ALA A 145 -2.05 -16.36 6.44
N GLY A 146 -2.74 -15.62 5.56
CA GLY A 146 -3.84 -14.73 5.90
C GLY A 146 -5.05 -15.47 6.45
N SER A 147 -5.39 -16.63 5.89
CA SER A 147 -6.46 -17.49 6.41
C SER A 147 -6.10 -18.08 7.78
N ALA A 148 -4.84 -18.46 8.00
CA ALA A 148 -4.37 -18.94 9.30
C ALA A 148 -4.37 -17.81 10.35
N ALA A 149 -3.93 -16.60 9.98
CA ALA A 149 -3.94 -15.42 10.84
C ALA A 149 -5.37 -14.95 11.16
N ALA A 150 -6.27 -14.97 10.17
CA ALA A 150 -7.68 -14.65 10.38
C ALA A 150 -8.34 -15.65 11.34
N LYS A 151 -8.10 -16.96 11.16
CA LYS A 151 -8.60 -18.00 12.09
C LYS A 151 -8.02 -17.84 13.50
N ALA A 152 -6.75 -17.50 13.63
CA ALA A 152 -6.12 -17.23 14.93
C ALA A 152 -6.70 -15.97 15.61
N ALA A 153 -7.01 -14.93 14.83
CA ALA A 153 -7.64 -13.71 15.33
C ALA A 153 -9.09 -13.95 15.78
N THR A 154 -9.87 -14.71 15.02
CA THR A 154 -11.25 -15.06 15.40
C THR A 154 -11.29 -15.92 16.68
N ASN A 155 -10.38 -16.89 16.80
CA ASN A 155 -10.29 -17.71 18.03
C ASN A 155 -9.81 -16.92 19.25
N LYS A 156 -8.98 -15.88 19.09
CA LYS A 156 -8.51 -15.03 20.20
C LYS A 156 -9.56 -14.01 20.68
N THR A 157 -10.58 -13.70 19.86
CA THR A 157 -11.71 -12.84 20.24
C THR A 157 -12.83 -13.62 20.94
N SER A 158 -12.82 -14.96 20.89
CA SER A 158 -13.80 -15.84 21.57
C SER A 158 -13.30 -16.46 22.88
N ALA A 159 -12.13 -16.04 23.36
CA ALA A 159 -11.53 -16.41 24.65
C ALA A 159 -11.31 -15.15 25.50
#